data_AF-A0A956W0C6-F1
#
_entry.id   AF-A0A956W0C6-F1
#
_cell.length_a   1.000
_cell.length_b   1.000
_cell.length_c   1.000
_cell.angle_alpha   90.00
_cell.angle_beta   90.00
_cell.angle_gamma   90.00
#
_symmetry.space_group_name_H-M   'P 1'
#
loop_
_entity.id
_entity.type
_entity.pdbx_description
1 polymer ?
#
loop_
_entity_poly.entity_id
_entity_poly.type
_entity_poly.pdbx_seq_one_letter_code
_entity_poly.pdbx_strand_id
1 'polypeptide(L)'
;HILINSARGRQKDRNIERSPAIALSIQDPDNPYRYIQVRGRVVAAETHGAVDHINKLAKKYMGVDTYPNLTDSETRVIYRIEPEKVQTMG
;
A
#
# COMPACT_ATOMS: atom_id res chain seq x y z
N HIS A 1 -3.48 0.62 11.46
CA HIS A 1 -3.11 -0.19 10.30
C HIS A 1 -2.67 0.71 9.15
N ILE A 2 -1.73 0.24 8.33
CA ILE A 2 -1.33 0.89 7.08
C ILE A 2 -1.99 0.14 5.93
N LEU A 3 -2.59 0.84 4.99
CA LEU A 3 -3.27 0.24 3.84
C LEU A 3 -2.44 0.45 2.58
N ILE A 4 -2.24 -0.61 1.81
CA ILE A 4 -1.67 -0.55 0.46
C ILE A 4 -2.64 -1.19 -0.53
N ASN A 5 -2.68 -0.66 -1.75
CA ASN A 5 -3.52 -1.20 -2.82
C ASN A 5 -2.64 -1.84 -3.89
N SER A 6 -3.07 -3.01 -4.37
CA SER A 6 -2.44 -3.72 -5.50
C SER A 6 -3.53 -4.41 -6.32
N ALA A 7 -3.12 -5.24 -7.28
CA ALA A 7 -3.99 -6.17 -8.00
C ALA A 7 -3.48 -7.60 -7.84
N ARG A 8 -4.40 -8.55 -7.85
CA ARG A 8 -4.11 -9.99 -7.83
C ARG A 8 -3.25 -10.38 -9.04
N GLY A 9 -2.40 -11.39 -8.86
CA GLY A 9 -1.53 -11.90 -9.91
C GLY A 9 -0.31 -11.01 -10.23
N ARG A 10 -0.15 -9.84 -9.60
CA ARG A 10 1.10 -9.07 -9.66
C ARG A 10 2.18 -9.72 -8.79
N GLN A 11 3.45 -9.47 -9.09
CA GLN A 11 4.55 -10.03 -8.30
C GLN A 11 4.46 -9.64 -6.81
N LYS A 12 3.97 -8.43 -6.48
CA LYS A 12 3.75 -8.00 -5.09
C LYS A 12 2.73 -8.88 -4.37
N ASP A 13 1.65 -9.25 -5.04
CA ASP A 13 0.60 -10.13 -4.50
C ASP A 13 1.16 -11.52 -4.21
N ARG A 14 1.81 -12.14 -5.19
CA ARG A 14 2.49 -13.44 -5.00
C ARG A 14 3.53 -13.42 -3.88
N ASN A 15 4.29 -12.32 -3.74
CA ASN A 15 5.28 -12.20 -2.69
C ASN A 15 4.64 -12.12 -1.30
N ILE A 16 3.52 -11.39 -1.17
CA ILE A 16 2.77 -11.26 0.09
C ILE A 16 2.11 -12.59 0.47
N GLU A 17 1.56 -13.32 -0.50
CA GLU A 17 0.97 -14.65 -0.28
C GLU A 17 2.02 -15.65 0.21
N ARG A 18 3.24 -15.58 -0.33
CA ARG A 18 4.35 -16.42 0.12
C ARG A 18 4.88 -16.00 1.49
N SER A 19 4.91 -14.71 1.80
CA SER A 19 5.39 -14.19 3.08
C SER A 19 4.69 -12.87 3.42
N PRO A 20 3.95 -12.81 4.54
CA PRO A 20 3.23 -11.60 4.92
C PRO A 20 4.13 -10.51 5.51
N ALA A 21 5.42 -10.79 5.72
CA ALA A 21 6.37 -9.83 6.29
C ALA A 21 6.64 -8.68 5.32
N ILE A 22 6.43 -7.43 5.78
CA ILE A 22 6.57 -6.22 4.97
C ILE A 22 7.42 -5.19 5.71
N ALA A 23 8.23 -4.46 4.94
CA ALA A 23 8.89 -3.25 5.38
C ALA A 23 8.46 -2.07 4.49
N LEU A 24 8.22 -0.91 5.11
CA LEU A 24 7.90 0.35 4.47
C LEU A 24 8.97 1.37 4.84
N SER A 25 9.40 2.17 3.87
CA SER A 25 10.28 3.32 4.07
C SER A 25 9.58 4.56 3.53
N ILE A 26 9.45 5.59 4.36
CA ILE A 26 8.84 6.87 4.04
C ILE A 26 9.88 7.93 4.35
N GLN A 27 10.46 8.53 3.32
CA GLN A 27 11.45 9.59 3.44
C GLN A 27 10.79 10.94 3.15
N ASP A 28 11.19 11.96 3.90
CA ASP A 28 10.84 13.33 3.59
C ASP A 28 11.51 13.78 2.28
N PRO A 29 10.74 14.28 1.29
CA PRO A 29 11.31 14.77 0.04
C PRO A 29 12.28 15.95 0.22
N ASP A 30 12.10 16.76 1.28
CA ASP A 30 12.88 17.99 1.49
C ASP A 30 14.12 17.78 2.38
N ASN A 31 14.15 16.70 3.18
CA ASN A 31 15.27 16.37 4.07
C ASN A 31 15.51 14.85 4.15
N PRO A 32 16.58 14.33 3.52
CA PRO A 32 16.82 12.89 3.46
C PRO A 32 17.16 12.26 4.82
N TYR A 33 17.56 13.05 5.82
CA TYR A 33 17.80 12.58 7.19
C TYR A 33 16.51 12.44 8.00
N ARG A 34 15.40 13.00 7.51
CA ARG A 34 14.08 12.88 8.13
C ARG A 34 13.30 11.74 7.46
N TYR A 35 13.14 10.62 8.16
CA TYR A 35 12.44 9.46 7.63
C TYR A 35 11.74 8.64 8.70
N ILE A 36 10.80 7.81 8.25
CA ILE A 36 10.10 6.80 9.04
C ILE A 36 10.27 5.45 8.33
N GLN A 37 10.71 4.44 9.07
CA GLN A 37 10.74 3.05 8.63
C GLN A 37 9.79 2.22 9.48
N VAL A 38 8.99 1.38 8.84
CA VAL A 38 8.01 0.52 9.51
C VAL A 38 8.24 -0.91 9.06
N ARG A 39 8.37 -1.83 10.01
CA ARG A 39 8.26 -3.27 9.76
C ARG A 39 6.96 -3.78 10.35
N GLY A 40 6.34 -4.71 9.66
CA GLY A 40 5.12 -5.35 10.14
C GLY A 40 4.73 -6.53 9.28
N ARG A 41 3.47 -6.94 9.41
CA ARG A 41 2.91 -8.04 8.64
C ARG A 41 1.56 -7.69 8.05
N VAL A 42 1.25 -8.28 6.90
CA VAL A 42 -0.09 -8.25 6.32
C VAL A 42 -1.00 -9.14 7.16
N VAL A 43 -2.06 -8.55 7.71
CA VAL A 43 -3.06 -9.24 8.55
C VAL A 43 -4.39 -9.47 7.85
N ALA A 44 -4.64 -8.77 6.73
CA ALA A 44 -5.80 -9.00 5.89
C ALA A 44 -5.52 -8.60 4.43
N ALA A 45 -6.19 -9.28 3.50
CA ALA A 45 -6.20 -8.99 2.08
C ALA A 45 -7.65 -8.98 1.58
N GLU A 46 -8.18 -7.81 1.23
CA GLU A 46 -9.62 -7.60 0.96
C GLU A 46 -9.81 -7.08 -0.47
N THR A 47 -10.67 -7.71 -1.26
CA THR A 47 -11.06 -7.23 -2.60
C THR A 47 -12.24 -6.25 -2.55
N HIS A 48 -13.11 -6.43 -1.56
CA HIS A 48 -14.23 -5.53 -1.32
C HIS A 48 -13.71 -4.12 -0.96
N GLY A 49 -14.26 -3.08 -1.62
CA GLY A 49 -13.84 -1.69 -1.44
C GLY A 49 -12.46 -1.34 -2.02
N ALA A 50 -11.76 -2.28 -2.67
CA ALA A 50 -10.43 -2.04 -3.22
C ALA A 50 -10.41 -1.04 -4.38
N VAL A 51 -11.49 -0.99 -5.18
CA VAL A 51 -11.68 -0.01 -6.25
C VAL A 51 -11.91 1.39 -5.67
N ASP A 52 -12.80 1.52 -4.67
CA ASP A 52 -13.04 2.81 -4.00
C ASP A 52 -11.78 3.32 -3.31
N HIS A 53 -10.98 2.42 -2.73
CA HIS A 53 -9.73 2.79 -2.09
C HIS A 53 -8.70 3.31 -3.11
N ILE A 54 -8.55 2.69 -4.29
CA ILE A 54 -7.62 3.22 -5.30
C ILE A 54 -8.11 4.56 -5.87
N ASN A 55 -9.43 4.77 -6.00
CA ASN A 55 -10.00 6.07 -6.38
C ASN A 55 -9.72 7.16 -5.33
N LYS A 56 -9.85 6.83 -4.03
CA LYS A 56 -9.44 7.73 -2.93
C LYS A 56 -7.95 8.10 -2.99
N LEU A 57 -7.08 7.13 -3.32
CA LEU A 57 -5.65 7.39 -3.52
C LEU A 57 -5.40 8.25 -4.77
N ALA A 58 -6.10 8.00 -5.87
CA ALA A 58 -6.02 8.81 -7.08
C ALA A 58 -6.39 10.27 -6.80
N LYS A 59 -7.47 10.50 -6.03
CA LYS A 59 -7.87 11.85 -5.63
C LYS A 59 -6.80 12.53 -4.79
N LYS A 60 -6.26 11.81 -3.80
CA LYS A 60 -5.26 12.32 -2.86
C LYS A 60 -3.92 12.67 -3.55
N TYR A 61 -3.44 11.81 -4.46
CA TYR A 61 -2.09 11.91 -4.99
C TYR A 61 -2.01 12.41 -6.44
N MET A 62 -3.11 12.37 -7.19
CA MET A 62 -3.16 12.78 -8.60
C MET A 62 -4.23 13.85 -8.87
N GLY A 63 -5.10 14.17 -7.90
CA GLY A 63 -6.15 15.18 -8.04
C GLY A 63 -7.39 14.73 -8.83
N VAL A 64 -7.40 13.51 -9.38
CA VAL A 64 -8.49 12.95 -10.20
C VAL A 64 -9.41 12.05 -9.38
N ASP A 65 -10.71 12.03 -9.70
CA ASP A 65 -11.70 11.28 -8.90
C ASP A 65 -11.65 9.77 -9.13
N THR A 66 -11.24 9.34 -10.33
CA THR A 66 -11.10 7.93 -10.70
C THR A 66 -9.64 7.61 -11.03
N TYR A 67 -9.19 6.42 -10.64
CA TYR A 67 -7.84 5.98 -10.95
C TYR A 67 -7.68 5.76 -12.47
N PRO A 68 -6.80 6.51 -13.16
CA PRO A 68 -6.76 6.50 -14.63
C PRO A 68 -6.36 5.16 -15.24
N ASN A 69 -5.58 4.36 -14.50
CA ASN A 69 -5.04 3.07 -14.96
C ASN A 69 -5.81 1.88 -14.37
N LEU A 70 -7.10 2.08 -14.05
CA LEU A 70 -7.98 0.99 -13.63
C LEU A 70 -8.40 0.22 -14.88
N THR A 71 -8.20 -1.10 -14.88
CA THR A 71 -8.65 -1.98 -15.96
C THR A 71 -9.59 -3.04 -15.41
N ASP A 72 -10.61 -3.42 -16.19
CA ASP A 72 -11.59 -4.44 -15.79
C ASP A 72 -10.97 -5.84 -15.64
N SER A 73 -9.81 -6.06 -16.24
CA SER A 73 -9.05 -7.31 -16.14
C SER A 73 -8.33 -7.49 -14.80
N GLU A 74 -8.21 -6.44 -13.99
CA GLU A 74 -7.47 -6.48 -12.73
C GLU A 74 -8.40 -6.61 -11.52
N THR A 75 -8.23 -7.66 -10.73
CA THR A 75 -8.87 -7.76 -9.41
C THR A 75 -8.06 -6.97 -8.38
N ARG A 76 -8.55 -5.79 -7.98
CA ARG A 76 -7.91 -4.96 -6.96
C ARG A 76 -8.01 -5.59 -5.57
N VAL A 77 -6.98 -5.39 -4.77
CA VAL A 77 -6.87 -5.89 -3.38
C VAL A 77 -6.25 -4.83 -2.48
N ILE A 78 -6.82 -4.66 -1.29
CA ILE A 78 -6.25 -3.87 -0.20
C ILE A 78 -5.53 -4.84 0.73
N TYR A 79 -4.26 -4.57 1.02
CA TYR A 79 -3.55 -5.22 2.11
C TYR A 79 -3.54 -4.33 3.34
N ARG A 80 -3.95 -4.91 4.46
CA ARG A 80 -3.93 -4.28 5.77
C ARG A 80 -2.66 -4.72 6.49
N ILE A 81 -1.79 -3.77 6.76
CA ILE A 81 -0.52 -4.00 7.44
C ILE A 81 -0.67 -3.61 8.91
N GLU A 82 -0.35 -4.54 9.80
CA GLU A 82 -0.18 -4.29 11.22
C GLU A 82 1.30 -3.93 11.48
N PRO A 83 1.59 -2.70 11.92
CA PRO A 83 2.95 -2.29 12.29
C PRO A 83 3.42 -3.05 13.54
N GLU A 84 4.63 -3.60 13.50
CA GLU A 84 5.26 -4.30 14.64
C GLU A 84 6.44 -3.52 15.20
N LYS A 85 7.20 -2.84 14.33
CA LYS A 85 8.32 -1.98 14.74
C LYS A 85 8.34 -0.72 13.88
N VAL A 86 8.43 0.43 14.55
CA VAL A 86 8.58 1.74 13.91
C VAL A 86 9.92 2.33 14.34
N GLN A 87 10.67 2.85 13.38
CA GLN A 87 11.91 3.57 13.60
C GLN A 87 11.83 4.91 12.87
N THR A 88 12.35 5.95 13.48
CA THR A 88 12.35 7.31 12.93
C THR A 88 13.74 7.91 13.04
N MET A 89 14.04 8.82 12.13
CA MET A 89 15.19 9.71 12.16
C MET A 89 14.70 11.07 11.71
N GLY A 90 15.20 12.17 12.29
CA GLY A 90 14.76 13.51 11.94
C GLY A 90 15.14 14.55 12.96
#